data_AF-A0A161ZU79-F1
#
_entry.id   AF-A0A161ZU79-F1
#
_cell.length_a   1.000
_cell.length_b   1.000
_cell.length_c   1.000
_cell.angle_alpha   90.00
_cell.angle_beta   90.00
_cell.angle_gamma   90.00
#
_symmetry.space_group_name_H-M   'P 1'
#
loop_
_entity.id
_entity.type
_entity.pdbx_description
1 polymer ?
#
loop_
_entity_poly.entity_id
_entity_poly.type
_entity_poly.pdbx_seq_one_letter_code
_entity_poly.pdbx_strand_id
1 'polypeptide(L)'
;MAPNYNHVIKCIPIYKAAIDDDWEKARHIFEEEKIEFDAHITYWKETALHIAVGTNSSHRFVEQLVEQMKLKNPQMLLTVNWAGSNPLLYAAKVGNMRGAELLVGLNPEITQLSNNSGENALEAAANHGRRDILLYLLHNTKDVVGEDGRSPFRGAHGADLLAFCILSDFYDIALYLVKEYPAIVTEKSKSNYQQTSLQILAAKSKAFRSGSSYGFWQGIIYSWIPVNREKALESPVKGTFQQSTPQNPIKASYDLKNSIWRVLQSLAVEHGIHELIEECINQYPGIVWYEINGFYLFSLAVKHRQEKVYNLLYQMSGHKAYVVADKQNGENSLHYAGKLAPPHRLNTVTGAALQMQRELQWFKEVEKLVKHSHKEAVNTEHNTPRMYPLLVELFRSTYGSGIFYKQNDLLLH
;
A
#
# COMPACT_ATOMS: atom_id res chain seq x y z
N MET A 1 -11.51 -13.76 33.77
CA MET A 1 -12.88 -14.20 34.10
C MET A 1 -13.66 -14.35 32.81
N ALA A 2 -14.24 -15.53 32.56
CA ALA A 2 -15.15 -15.72 31.43
C ALA A 2 -16.37 -14.80 31.59
N PRO A 3 -16.85 -14.14 30.53
CA PRO A 3 -18.04 -13.29 30.60
C PRO A 3 -19.24 -14.10 31.12
N ASN A 4 -19.94 -13.54 32.11
CA ASN A 4 -21.14 -14.15 32.68
C ASN A 4 -22.26 -14.12 31.63
N TYR A 5 -22.56 -15.28 31.04
CA TYR A 5 -23.57 -15.45 29.98
C TYR A 5 -24.93 -14.82 30.36
N ASN A 6 -25.33 -14.96 31.63
CA ASN A 6 -26.58 -14.41 32.14
C ASN A 6 -26.58 -12.87 32.18
N HIS A 7 -25.42 -12.25 32.44
CA HIS A 7 -25.30 -10.79 32.40
C HIS A 7 -25.43 -10.25 30.98
N VAL A 8 -24.78 -10.90 30.00
CA VAL A 8 -24.88 -10.49 28.59
C VAL A 8 -26.32 -10.61 28.08
N ILE A 9 -27.04 -11.69 28.41
CA ILE A 9 -28.47 -11.83 28.07
C ILE A 9 -29.28 -10.67 28.65
N LYS A 10 -29.05 -10.33 29.93
CA LYS A 10 -29.73 -9.23 30.61
C LYS A 10 -29.49 -7.88 29.91
N CYS A 11 -28.33 -7.69 29.27
CA CYS A 11 -27.99 -6.44 28.59
C CYS A 11 -28.42 -6.37 27.11
N ILE A 12 -29.00 -7.44 26.55
CA ILE A 12 -29.52 -7.43 25.15
C ILE A 12 -30.49 -6.26 24.88
N PRO A 13 -31.42 -5.90 25.78
CA PRO A 13 -32.29 -4.76 25.56
C PRO A 13 -31.54 -3.43 25.43
N ILE A 14 -30.48 -3.21 26.23
CA ILE A 14 -29.61 -2.02 26.15
C ILE A 14 -28.85 -2.03 24.81
N TYR A 15 -28.30 -3.17 24.41
CA TYR A 15 -27.63 -3.33 23.13
C TYR A 15 -28.52 -2.95 21.95
N LYS A 16 -29.76 -3.46 21.93
CA LYS A 16 -30.74 -3.12 20.88
C LYS A 16 -31.10 -1.64 20.89
N ALA A 17 -31.39 -1.09 22.06
CA ALA A 17 -31.69 0.33 22.21
C ALA A 17 -30.54 1.24 21.73
N ALA A 18 -29.29 0.85 21.98
CA ALA A 18 -28.10 1.55 21.46
C ALA A 18 -28.02 1.51 19.92
N ILE A 19 -28.43 0.40 19.28
CA ILE A 19 -28.50 0.30 17.82
C ILE A 19 -29.66 1.12 17.24
N ASP A 20 -30.81 1.11 17.92
CA ASP A 20 -32.06 1.72 17.46
C ASP A 20 -32.16 3.22 17.80
N ASP A 21 -31.11 3.84 18.36
CA ASP A 21 -31.08 5.22 18.87
C ASP A 21 -32.15 5.53 19.96
N ASP A 22 -32.57 4.50 20.69
CA ASP A 22 -33.66 4.57 21.69
C ASP A 22 -33.11 4.82 23.10
N TRP A 23 -32.69 6.05 23.36
CA TRP A 23 -32.15 6.45 24.66
C TRP A 23 -33.13 6.23 25.82
N GLU A 24 -34.42 6.53 25.62
CA GLU A 24 -35.42 6.47 26.69
C GLU A 24 -35.60 5.06 27.21
N LYS A 25 -35.65 4.08 26.29
CA LYS A 25 -35.71 2.66 26.65
C LYS A 25 -34.47 2.21 27.38
N ALA A 26 -33.27 2.57 26.91
CA ALA A 26 -32.03 2.21 27.59
C ALA A 26 -31.91 2.86 28.97
N ARG A 27 -32.28 4.14 29.11
CA ARG A 27 -32.26 4.87 30.39
C ARG A 27 -33.09 4.15 31.45
N HIS A 28 -34.32 3.76 31.10
CA HIS A 28 -35.20 3.00 31.98
C HIS A 28 -34.54 1.69 32.45
N ILE A 29 -33.91 0.96 31.53
CA ILE A 29 -33.23 -0.31 31.86
C ILE A 29 -32.01 -0.06 32.76
N PHE A 30 -31.20 0.97 32.50
CA PHE A 30 -30.07 1.32 33.37
C PHE A 30 -30.53 1.60 34.80
N GLU A 31 -31.63 2.34 34.97
CA GLU A 31 -32.18 2.71 36.27
C GLU A 31 -32.82 1.52 37.00
N GLU A 32 -33.73 0.79 36.36
CA GLU A 32 -34.46 -0.33 36.97
C GLU A 32 -33.52 -1.47 37.37
N GLU A 33 -32.61 -1.84 36.46
CA GLU A 33 -31.73 -2.97 36.64
C GLU A 33 -30.43 -2.62 37.38
N LYS A 34 -30.27 -1.33 37.74
CA LYS A 34 -29.08 -0.76 38.38
C LYS A 34 -27.79 -1.11 37.64
N ILE A 35 -27.84 -1.02 36.32
CA ILE A 35 -26.70 -1.27 35.43
C ILE A 35 -25.93 0.04 35.29
N GLU A 36 -24.61 -0.01 35.49
CA GLU A 36 -23.73 1.14 35.29
C GLU A 36 -23.61 1.49 33.80
N PHE A 37 -23.42 2.77 33.48
CA PHE A 37 -23.33 3.23 32.09
C PHE A 37 -22.12 2.65 31.35
N ASP A 38 -21.05 2.33 32.08
CA ASP A 38 -19.82 1.74 31.58
C ASP A 38 -19.81 0.20 31.67
N ALA A 39 -20.96 -0.42 31.96
CA ALA A 39 -21.08 -1.85 32.03
C ALA A 39 -20.77 -2.53 30.68
N HIS A 40 -20.09 -3.66 30.76
CA HIS A 40 -19.77 -4.52 29.62
C HIS A 40 -21.00 -5.33 29.19
N ILE A 41 -21.69 -4.87 28.15
CA ILE A 41 -22.96 -5.43 27.68
C ILE A 41 -22.79 -6.58 26.67
N THR A 42 -21.59 -6.81 26.13
CA THR A 42 -21.29 -7.89 25.17
C THR A 42 -20.20 -8.85 25.63
N TYR A 43 -20.05 -9.99 24.93
CA TYR A 43 -18.94 -10.94 25.13
C TYR A 43 -17.57 -10.31 24.92
N TRP A 44 -17.49 -9.34 24.00
CA TRP A 44 -16.27 -8.60 23.71
C TRP A 44 -15.99 -7.50 24.73
N LYS A 45 -16.76 -7.45 25.82
CA LYS A 45 -16.69 -6.38 26.82
C LYS A 45 -16.94 -4.99 26.22
N GLU A 46 -17.82 -4.89 25.23
CA GLU A 46 -18.23 -3.59 24.71
C GLU A 46 -19.28 -2.98 25.65
N THR A 47 -19.22 -1.65 25.80
CA THR A 47 -20.25 -0.87 26.52
C THR A 47 -21.32 -0.38 25.54
N ALA A 48 -22.45 0.12 26.04
CA ALA A 48 -23.47 0.74 25.18
C ALA A 48 -22.91 1.88 24.31
N LEU A 49 -21.91 2.60 24.83
CA LEU A 49 -21.21 3.66 24.10
C LEU A 49 -20.43 3.14 22.89
N HIS A 50 -19.72 2.01 23.02
CA HIS A 50 -19.02 1.39 21.88
C HIS A 50 -20.01 1.03 20.76
N ILE A 51 -21.16 0.45 21.12
CA ILE A 51 -22.18 0.02 20.16
C ILE A 51 -22.80 1.22 19.45
N ALA A 52 -23.29 2.21 20.21
CA ALA A 52 -23.94 3.39 19.66
C ALA A 52 -22.98 4.24 18.80
N VAL A 53 -21.70 4.35 19.19
CA VAL A 53 -20.70 5.04 18.37
C VAL A 53 -20.41 4.25 17.09
N GLY A 54 -20.34 2.93 17.18
CA GLY A 54 -20.11 2.03 16.04
C GLY A 54 -21.24 2.02 15.00
N THR A 55 -22.46 2.46 15.32
CA THR A 55 -23.55 2.49 14.34
C THR A 55 -23.45 3.67 13.37
N ASN A 56 -22.70 4.72 13.71
CA ASN A 56 -22.67 5.99 12.99
C ASN A 56 -24.06 6.55 12.64
N SER A 57 -25.05 6.28 13.48
CA SER A 57 -26.44 6.71 13.29
C SER A 57 -27.14 7.00 14.61
N SER A 58 -26.74 6.36 15.71
CA SER A 58 -27.30 6.53 17.05
C SER A 58 -26.80 7.78 17.77
N HIS A 59 -26.81 8.93 17.09
CA HIS A 59 -26.17 10.15 17.60
C HIS A 59 -26.86 10.69 18.86
N ARG A 60 -28.20 10.64 18.95
CA ARG A 60 -28.94 11.09 20.13
C ARG A 60 -28.60 10.23 21.33
N PHE A 61 -28.54 8.92 21.15
CA PHE A 61 -28.14 7.97 22.18
C PHE A 61 -26.73 8.26 22.69
N VAL A 62 -25.77 8.48 21.78
CA VAL A 62 -24.39 8.82 22.13
C VAL A 62 -24.34 10.11 22.95
N GLU A 63 -24.99 11.19 22.49
CA GLU A 63 -25.00 12.48 23.20
C GLU A 63 -25.53 12.34 24.62
N GLN A 64 -26.69 11.70 24.78
CA GLN A 64 -27.33 11.52 26.09
C GLN A 64 -26.52 10.62 27.02
N LEU A 65 -26.01 9.48 26.53
CA LEU A 65 -25.20 8.57 27.34
C LEU A 65 -23.90 9.23 27.81
N VAL A 66 -23.23 9.96 26.92
CA VAL A 66 -21.98 10.67 27.22
C VAL A 66 -22.22 11.77 28.26
N GLU A 67 -23.32 12.51 28.17
CA GLU A 67 -23.70 13.49 29.20
C GLU A 67 -23.88 12.84 30.58
N GLN A 68 -24.57 11.70 30.65
CA GLN A 68 -24.77 10.97 31.91
C GLN A 68 -23.45 10.42 32.46
N MET A 69 -22.60 9.83 31.61
CA MET A 69 -21.27 9.35 32.01
C MET A 69 -20.41 10.48 32.56
N LYS A 70 -20.42 11.65 31.91
CA LYS A 70 -19.69 12.84 32.37
C LYS A 70 -20.16 13.30 33.75
N LEU A 71 -21.48 13.35 33.96
CA LEU A 71 -22.07 13.77 35.24
C LEU A 71 -21.72 12.81 36.38
N LYS A 72 -21.63 11.51 36.09
CA LYS A 72 -21.38 10.48 37.10
C LYS A 72 -19.89 10.25 37.36
N ASN A 73 -19.10 9.97 36.31
CA ASN A 73 -17.66 9.78 36.38
C ASN A 73 -17.04 9.85 34.96
N PRO A 74 -16.28 10.92 34.62
CA PRO A 74 -15.66 11.07 33.30
C PRO A 74 -14.75 9.91 32.86
N GLN A 75 -14.20 9.13 33.80
CA GLN A 75 -13.38 7.95 33.48
C GLN A 75 -14.16 6.84 32.77
N MET A 76 -15.48 6.84 32.86
CA MET A 76 -16.37 5.90 32.13
C MET A 76 -16.18 5.99 30.61
N LEU A 77 -15.78 7.15 30.08
CA LEU A 77 -15.53 7.39 28.66
C LEU A 77 -14.26 6.69 28.14
N LEU A 78 -13.35 6.31 29.05
CA LEU A 78 -12.10 5.63 28.72
C LEU A 78 -12.21 4.10 28.81
N THR A 79 -13.43 3.56 28.93
CA THR A 79 -13.62 2.12 28.91
C THR A 79 -13.15 1.50 27.61
N VAL A 80 -12.59 0.30 27.72
CA VAL A 80 -12.08 -0.46 26.59
C VAL A 80 -12.71 -1.83 26.53
N ASN A 81 -12.94 -2.31 25.31
CA ASN A 81 -13.38 -3.67 25.07
C ASN A 81 -12.25 -4.69 25.35
N TRP A 82 -12.51 -5.98 25.14
CA TRP A 82 -11.55 -7.07 25.36
C TRP A 82 -10.25 -6.89 24.54
N ALA A 83 -10.35 -6.32 23.34
CA ALA A 83 -9.21 -6.03 22.50
C ALA A 83 -8.46 -4.74 22.91
N GLY A 84 -8.89 -4.05 23.97
CA GLY A 84 -8.35 -2.75 24.38
C GLY A 84 -8.86 -1.58 23.52
N SER A 85 -9.87 -1.79 22.68
CA SER A 85 -10.40 -0.72 21.82
C SER A 85 -11.36 0.15 22.60
N ASN A 86 -11.14 1.46 22.57
CA ASN A 86 -12.02 2.48 23.15
C ASN A 86 -13.10 2.93 22.14
N PRO A 87 -14.11 3.72 22.57
CA PRO A 87 -15.16 4.20 21.67
C PRO A 87 -14.65 5.10 20.52
N LEU A 88 -13.56 5.85 20.69
CA LEU A 88 -13.00 6.68 19.61
C LEU A 88 -12.47 5.82 18.47
N LEU A 89 -11.88 4.65 18.75
CA LEU A 89 -11.49 3.69 17.70
C LEU A 89 -12.70 3.22 16.89
N TYR A 90 -13.84 2.98 17.54
CA TYR A 90 -15.07 2.64 16.82
C TYR A 90 -15.50 3.78 15.91
N ALA A 91 -15.51 5.01 16.42
CA ALA A 91 -15.83 6.21 15.65
C ALA A 91 -14.93 6.34 14.41
N ALA A 92 -13.61 6.16 14.60
CA ALA A 92 -12.62 6.22 13.53
C ALA A 92 -12.86 5.17 12.44
N LYS A 93 -13.21 3.93 12.79
CA LYS A 93 -13.47 2.85 11.82
C LYS A 93 -14.73 3.10 10.98
N VAL A 94 -15.79 3.60 11.61
CA VAL A 94 -17.10 3.77 10.94
C VAL A 94 -17.31 5.17 10.35
N GLY A 95 -16.42 6.12 10.67
CA GLY A 95 -16.52 7.51 10.22
C GLY A 95 -17.53 8.33 11.02
N ASN A 96 -17.73 8.02 12.31
CA ASN A 96 -18.64 8.76 13.18
C ASN A 96 -18.00 10.06 13.68
N MET A 97 -18.03 11.09 12.83
CA MET A 97 -17.47 12.41 13.16
C MET A 97 -18.10 12.99 14.42
N ARG A 98 -19.43 12.94 14.53
CA ARG A 98 -20.16 13.51 15.67
C ARG A 98 -19.75 12.85 16.99
N GLY A 99 -19.64 11.53 17.01
CA GLY A 99 -19.16 10.78 18.16
C GLY A 99 -17.70 11.11 18.50
N ALA A 100 -16.84 11.23 17.49
CA ALA A 100 -15.44 11.60 17.70
C ALA A 100 -15.27 13.01 18.28
N GLU A 101 -16.01 14.00 17.78
CA GLU A 101 -16.01 15.37 18.30
C GLU A 101 -16.42 15.41 19.77
N LEU A 102 -17.49 14.70 20.14
CA LEU A 102 -17.96 14.61 21.52
C LEU A 102 -16.92 13.97 22.44
N LEU A 103 -16.36 12.82 22.04
CA LEU A 103 -15.39 12.09 22.85
C LEU A 103 -14.09 12.88 23.05
N VAL A 104 -13.53 13.44 21.97
CA VAL A 104 -12.28 14.21 22.01
C VAL A 104 -12.48 15.55 22.72
N GLY A 105 -13.62 16.23 22.51
CA GLY A 105 -13.92 17.49 23.20
C GLY A 105 -14.06 17.33 24.71
N LEU A 106 -14.45 16.14 25.18
CA LEU A 106 -14.54 15.84 26.61
C LEU A 106 -13.23 15.36 27.22
N ASN A 107 -12.49 14.52 26.50
CA ASN A 107 -11.19 14.06 26.93
C ASN A 107 -10.22 13.93 25.74
N PRO A 108 -9.40 14.96 25.46
CA PRO A 108 -8.47 14.95 24.33
C PRO A 108 -7.43 13.82 24.39
N GLU A 109 -7.10 13.32 25.57
CA GLU A 109 -6.10 12.25 25.75
C GLU A 109 -6.56 10.92 25.14
N ILE A 110 -7.87 10.73 24.88
CA ILE A 110 -8.38 9.55 24.18
C ILE A 110 -7.79 9.39 22.77
N THR A 111 -7.32 10.48 22.16
CA THR A 111 -6.62 10.48 20.86
C THR A 111 -5.25 9.81 20.89
N GLN A 112 -4.62 9.74 22.08
CA GLN A 112 -3.30 9.16 22.28
C GLN A 112 -3.34 7.65 22.57
N LEU A 113 -4.53 7.10 22.83
CA LEU A 113 -4.69 5.71 23.26
C LEU A 113 -4.70 4.75 22.06
N SER A 114 -4.03 3.61 22.24
CA SER A 114 -4.04 2.48 21.31
C SER A 114 -4.64 1.23 21.95
N ASN A 115 -5.17 0.33 21.14
CA ASN A 115 -5.66 -0.96 21.60
C ASN A 115 -4.52 -1.97 21.87
N ASN A 116 -4.85 -3.22 22.23
CA ASN A 116 -3.86 -4.24 22.58
C ASN A 116 -2.97 -4.67 21.40
N SER A 117 -3.41 -4.44 20.15
CA SER A 117 -2.59 -4.62 18.95
C SER A 117 -1.72 -3.39 18.62
N GLY A 118 -1.88 -2.30 19.36
CA GLY A 118 -1.23 -1.01 19.11
C GLY A 118 -1.97 -0.13 18.11
N GLU A 119 -3.13 -0.53 17.59
CA GLU A 119 -3.90 0.29 16.66
C GLU A 119 -4.44 1.52 17.38
N ASN A 120 -4.17 2.71 16.84
CA ASN A 120 -4.72 3.98 17.34
C ASN A 120 -5.84 4.52 16.41
N ALA A 121 -6.50 5.60 16.82
CA ALA A 121 -7.62 6.18 16.06
C ALA A 121 -7.21 6.72 14.67
N LEU A 122 -5.99 7.25 14.52
CA LEU A 122 -5.47 7.73 13.23
C LEU A 122 -5.33 6.57 12.23
N GLU A 123 -4.66 5.50 12.66
CA GLU A 123 -4.46 4.29 11.86
C GLU A 123 -5.80 3.65 11.49
N ALA A 124 -6.72 3.55 12.44
CA ALA A 124 -8.07 3.02 12.19
C ALA A 124 -8.82 3.86 11.15
N ALA A 125 -8.81 5.19 11.26
CA ALA A 125 -9.46 6.08 10.29
C ALA A 125 -8.82 5.95 8.90
N ALA A 126 -7.49 5.89 8.81
CA ALA A 126 -6.77 5.74 7.55
C ALA A 126 -7.05 4.39 6.90
N ASN A 127 -6.97 3.29 7.65
CA ASN A 127 -7.15 1.93 7.15
C ASN A 127 -8.58 1.68 6.65
N HIS A 128 -9.57 2.29 7.31
CA HIS A 128 -10.98 2.19 6.90
C HIS A 128 -11.42 3.27 5.89
N GLY A 129 -10.50 4.06 5.35
CA GLY A 129 -10.80 5.06 4.34
C GLY A 129 -11.74 6.17 4.83
N ARG A 130 -11.67 6.54 6.11
CA ARG A 130 -12.49 7.59 6.71
C ARG A 130 -11.75 8.92 6.68
N ARG A 131 -11.74 9.58 5.53
CA ARG A 131 -10.93 10.78 5.27
C ARG A 131 -11.23 11.94 6.23
N ASP A 132 -12.50 12.28 6.43
CA ASP A 132 -12.86 13.47 7.18
C ASP A 132 -12.50 13.34 8.66
N ILE A 133 -12.81 12.20 9.28
CA ILE A 133 -12.41 11.93 10.67
C ILE A 133 -10.89 11.77 10.80
N LEU A 134 -10.20 11.24 9.79
CA LEU A 134 -8.73 11.22 9.79
C LEU A 134 -8.17 12.64 9.86
N LEU A 135 -8.68 13.59 9.08
CA LEU A 135 -8.25 15.00 9.15
C LEU A 135 -8.54 15.63 10.51
N TYR A 136 -9.72 15.36 11.06
CA TYR A 136 -10.08 15.80 12.41
C TYR A 136 -9.10 15.26 13.46
N LEU A 137 -8.78 13.97 13.40
CA LEU A 137 -7.84 13.33 14.33
C LEU A 137 -6.42 13.85 14.14
N LEU A 138 -5.95 14.05 12.90
CA LEU A 138 -4.63 14.63 12.63
C LEU A 138 -4.48 16.02 13.27
N HIS A 139 -5.55 16.81 13.33
CA HIS A 139 -5.53 18.11 13.98
C HIS A 139 -5.52 18.02 15.51
N ASN A 140 -6.15 16.99 16.09
CA ASN A 140 -6.38 16.89 17.53
C ASN A 140 -5.40 15.95 18.27
N THR A 141 -4.67 15.09 17.54
CA THR A 141 -3.65 14.20 18.12
C THR A 141 -2.31 14.91 18.16
N LYS A 142 -1.68 14.96 19.34
CA LYS A 142 -0.33 15.51 19.54
C LYS A 142 0.75 14.51 19.16
N ASP A 143 1.88 14.98 18.62
CA ASP A 143 3.10 14.16 18.45
C ASP A 143 3.85 14.08 19.78
N VAL A 144 3.34 13.24 20.69
CA VAL A 144 3.98 12.92 21.97
C VAL A 144 4.31 11.43 22.02
N VAL A 145 5.37 11.10 22.76
CA VAL A 145 5.71 9.71 23.05
C VAL A 145 4.88 9.28 24.25
N GLY A 146 4.03 8.28 24.07
CA GLY A 146 3.22 7.69 25.13
C GLY A 146 4.06 6.94 26.17
N GLU A 147 3.41 6.51 27.26
CA GLU A 147 4.07 5.73 28.33
C GLU A 147 4.69 4.42 27.83
N ASP A 148 4.17 3.87 26.73
CA ASP A 148 4.70 2.68 26.07
C ASP A 148 5.93 2.96 25.18
N GLY A 149 6.41 4.20 25.14
CA GLY A 149 7.56 4.64 24.36
C GLY A 149 7.26 4.87 22.88
N ARG A 150 5.99 4.92 22.47
CA ARG A 150 5.58 5.03 21.06
C ARG A 150 4.98 6.40 20.75
N SER A 151 5.22 6.92 19.54
CA SER A 151 4.55 8.12 19.02
C SER A 151 3.50 7.72 17.97
N PRO A 152 2.31 8.36 17.93
CA PRO A 152 1.29 8.11 16.90
C PRO A 152 1.73 8.42 15.48
N PHE A 153 2.75 9.28 15.32
CA PHE A 153 3.21 9.79 14.02
C PHE A 153 4.58 9.26 13.59
N ARG A 154 5.31 8.56 14.47
CA ARG A 154 6.70 8.14 14.24
C ARG A 154 6.89 6.63 14.40
N GLY A 155 8.03 6.15 13.92
CA GLY A 155 8.39 4.73 13.96
C GLY A 155 7.35 3.87 13.24
N ALA A 156 7.06 2.70 13.81
CA ALA A 156 6.11 1.75 13.23
C ALA A 156 4.69 2.30 13.05
N HIS A 157 4.19 3.12 13.99
CA HIS A 157 2.85 3.70 13.91
C HIS A 157 2.75 4.76 12.81
N GLY A 158 3.76 5.62 12.72
CA GLY A 158 3.88 6.55 11.59
C GLY A 158 3.97 5.82 10.24
N ALA A 159 4.72 4.71 10.18
CA ALA A 159 4.81 3.88 8.98
C ALA A 159 3.46 3.26 8.60
N ASP A 160 2.72 2.72 9.57
CA ASP A 160 1.37 2.16 9.37
C ASP A 160 0.39 3.25 8.92
N LEU A 161 0.40 4.41 9.56
CA LEU A 161 -0.45 5.54 9.19
C LEU A 161 -0.20 5.98 7.72
N LEU A 162 1.06 6.13 7.33
CA LEU A 162 1.42 6.48 5.96
C LEU A 162 1.04 5.38 4.95
N ALA A 163 1.28 4.12 5.31
CA ALA A 163 0.89 2.96 4.51
C ALA A 163 -0.62 2.93 4.26
N PHE A 164 -1.43 3.11 5.31
CA PHE A 164 -2.88 3.15 5.21
C PHE A 164 -3.39 4.34 4.40
N CYS A 165 -2.76 5.52 4.50
CA CYS A 165 -3.09 6.64 3.62
C CYS A 165 -2.87 6.31 2.14
N ILE A 166 -1.77 5.64 1.80
CA ILE A 166 -1.48 5.20 0.42
C ILE A 166 -2.50 4.14 -0.05
N LEU A 167 -2.81 3.16 0.80
CA LEU A 167 -3.77 2.11 0.49
C LEU A 167 -5.19 2.65 0.29
N SER A 168 -5.55 3.70 1.02
CA SER A 168 -6.85 4.39 0.95
C SER A 168 -6.91 5.56 -0.02
N ASP A 169 -5.89 5.75 -0.86
CA ASP A 169 -5.82 6.83 -1.88
C ASP A 169 -5.80 8.26 -1.32
N PHE A 170 -5.42 8.43 -0.04
CA PHE A 170 -5.25 9.74 0.61
C PHE A 170 -3.85 10.30 0.35
N TYR A 171 -3.52 10.52 -0.92
CA TYR A 171 -2.19 10.95 -1.35
C TYR A 171 -1.81 12.35 -0.84
N ASP A 172 -2.77 13.23 -0.65
CA ASP A 172 -2.60 14.55 -0.03
C ASP A 172 -2.15 14.44 1.43
N ILE A 173 -2.82 13.58 2.21
CA ILE A 173 -2.46 13.29 3.60
C ILE A 173 -1.13 12.53 3.68
N ALA A 174 -0.90 11.55 2.80
CA ALA A 174 0.36 10.84 2.73
C ALA A 174 1.53 11.80 2.44
N LEU A 175 1.36 12.73 1.50
CA LEU A 175 2.36 13.74 1.19
C LEU A 175 2.61 14.70 2.36
N TYR A 176 1.55 15.09 3.07
CA TYR A 176 1.66 15.86 4.31
C TYR A 176 2.52 15.11 5.36
N LEU A 177 2.22 13.84 5.62
CA LEU A 177 2.97 13.03 6.60
C LEU A 177 4.44 12.87 6.21
N VAL A 178 4.77 12.70 4.93
CA VAL A 178 6.16 12.58 4.47
C VAL A 178 6.93 13.89 4.66
N LYS A 179 6.28 15.04 4.48
CA LYS A 179 6.90 16.36 4.69
C LYS A 179 7.19 16.61 6.17
N GLU A 180 6.24 16.30 7.04
CA GLU A 180 6.37 16.53 8.49
C GLU A 180 7.27 15.47 9.16
N TYR A 181 7.21 14.21 8.70
CA TYR A 181 7.88 13.05 9.31
C TYR A 181 8.70 12.26 8.26
N PRO A 182 9.76 12.82 7.67
CA PRO A 182 10.48 12.16 6.56
C PRO A 182 11.08 10.78 6.93
N ALA A 183 11.40 10.55 8.20
CA ALA A 183 11.98 9.29 8.68
C ALA A 183 11.03 8.08 8.52
N ILE A 184 9.70 8.29 8.54
CA ILE A 184 8.74 7.17 8.47
C ILE A 184 8.66 6.51 7.09
N VAL A 185 9.23 7.13 6.05
CA VAL A 185 9.28 6.55 4.69
C VAL A 185 10.12 5.26 4.65
N THR A 186 11.16 5.19 5.47
CA THR A 186 12.07 4.03 5.53
C THR A 186 11.71 3.01 6.60
N GLU A 187 10.79 3.37 7.49
CA GLU A 187 10.28 2.47 8.53
C GLU A 187 9.40 1.37 7.91
N LYS A 188 9.40 0.19 8.53
CA LYS A 188 8.56 -0.93 8.11
C LYS A 188 7.24 -0.90 8.88
N SER A 189 6.14 -1.07 8.14
CA SER A 189 4.81 -1.30 8.71
C SER A 189 4.81 -2.55 9.60
N LYS A 190 4.06 -2.53 10.72
CA LYS A 190 3.83 -3.72 11.57
C LYS A 190 2.88 -4.73 10.91
N SER A 191 2.18 -4.34 9.85
CA SER A 191 1.31 -5.26 9.11
C SER A 191 2.06 -6.51 8.66
N ASN A 192 1.32 -7.59 8.40
CA ASN A 192 1.85 -8.93 8.09
C ASN A 192 2.89 -8.99 6.96
N TYR A 193 3.08 -7.90 6.20
CA TYR A 193 4.00 -7.81 5.07
C TYR A 193 5.35 -7.13 5.41
N GLN A 194 5.48 -6.41 6.54
CA GLN A 194 6.71 -5.69 6.93
C GLN A 194 7.32 -4.83 5.80
N GLN A 195 6.44 -4.19 5.01
CA GLN A 195 6.82 -3.38 3.86
C GLN A 195 7.01 -1.92 4.24
N THR A 196 7.86 -1.21 3.50
CA THR A 196 7.92 0.25 3.59
C THR A 196 6.78 0.89 2.80
N SER A 197 6.41 2.12 3.13
CA SER A 197 5.38 2.87 2.41
C SER A 197 5.66 3.02 0.91
N LEU A 198 6.94 3.09 0.53
CA LEU A 198 7.35 3.13 -0.88
C LEU A 198 7.09 1.80 -1.61
N GLN A 199 7.26 0.65 -0.93
CA GLN A 199 6.90 -0.67 -1.47
C GLN A 199 5.40 -0.79 -1.65
N ILE A 200 4.61 -0.32 -0.68
CA ILE A 200 3.15 -0.34 -0.75
C ILE A 200 2.66 0.53 -1.91
N LEU A 201 3.24 1.73 -2.09
CA LEU A 201 2.92 2.60 -3.22
C LEU A 201 3.21 1.92 -4.55
N ALA A 202 4.39 1.33 -4.72
CA ALA A 202 4.76 0.64 -5.96
C ALA A 202 3.94 -0.63 -6.22
N ALA A 203 3.51 -1.35 -5.19
CA ALA A 203 2.59 -2.48 -5.34
C ALA A 203 1.20 -2.02 -5.82
N LYS A 204 0.81 -0.77 -5.52
CA LYS A 204 -0.41 -0.15 -6.02
C LYS A 204 -0.21 0.38 -7.45
N SER A 205 0.10 -0.51 -8.39
CA SER A 205 0.38 -0.18 -9.79
C SER A 205 -0.71 0.67 -10.47
N LYS A 206 -1.97 0.49 -10.11
CA LYS A 206 -3.11 1.29 -10.59
C LYS A 206 -3.09 2.77 -10.13
N ALA A 207 -2.28 3.13 -9.15
CA ALA A 207 -2.03 4.52 -8.79
C ALA A 207 -1.24 5.27 -9.89
N PHE A 208 -0.55 4.53 -10.74
CA PHE A 208 0.28 5.08 -11.81
C PHE A 208 -0.40 4.90 -13.16
N ARG A 209 -0.18 5.88 -14.05
CA ARG A 209 -0.75 5.85 -15.41
C ARG A 209 -0.26 4.64 -16.19
N SER A 210 1.01 4.27 -16.06
CA SER A 210 1.56 3.11 -16.76
C SER A 210 1.12 1.76 -16.22
N GLY A 211 0.87 1.67 -14.91
CA GLY A 211 0.37 0.45 -14.26
C GLY A 211 -1.15 0.28 -14.40
N SER A 212 -1.85 1.33 -14.81
CA SER A 212 -3.27 1.28 -15.19
C SER A 212 -3.44 0.84 -16.64
N SER A 213 -4.12 -0.27 -16.87
CA SER A 213 -4.50 -0.74 -18.22
C SER A 213 -5.61 0.12 -18.82
N TYR A 214 -5.30 1.37 -19.15
CA TYR A 214 -6.25 2.25 -19.84
C TYR A 214 -6.36 1.82 -21.30
N GLY A 215 -7.59 1.58 -21.77
CA GLY A 215 -7.90 1.57 -23.20
C GLY A 215 -7.68 2.95 -23.82
N PHE A 216 -7.67 3.01 -25.15
CA PHE A 216 -7.37 4.22 -25.93
C PHE A 216 -8.08 5.49 -25.39
N TRP A 217 -9.37 5.41 -25.10
CA TRP A 217 -10.18 6.55 -24.65
C TRP A 217 -9.95 6.97 -23.20
N GLN A 218 -9.68 6.02 -22.30
CA GLN A 218 -9.39 6.34 -20.90
C GLN A 218 -8.03 7.03 -20.75
N GLY A 219 -7.06 6.68 -21.60
CA GLY A 219 -5.75 7.34 -21.67
C GLY A 219 -5.81 8.79 -22.14
N ILE A 220 -6.78 9.12 -23.00
CA ILE A 220 -7.07 10.50 -23.46
C ILE A 220 -7.71 11.29 -22.32
N ILE A 221 -8.76 10.78 -21.69
CA ILE A 221 -9.44 11.45 -20.56
C ILE A 221 -8.46 11.75 -19.43
N TYR A 222 -7.59 10.80 -19.07
CA TYR A 222 -6.57 11.00 -18.03
C TYR A 222 -5.60 12.14 -18.37
N SER A 223 -5.19 12.28 -19.63
CA SER A 223 -4.29 13.37 -20.04
C SER A 223 -4.95 14.77 -20.05
N TRP A 224 -6.27 14.82 -19.97
CA TRP A 224 -7.05 16.07 -20.00
C TRP A 224 -7.45 16.54 -18.60
N ILE A 225 -7.10 15.80 -17.56
CA ILE A 225 -7.30 16.21 -16.17
C ILE A 225 -6.01 16.92 -15.72
N PRO A 226 -5.95 18.27 -15.72
CA PRO A 226 -4.79 18.97 -15.21
C PRO A 226 -4.64 18.72 -13.71
N VAL A 227 -3.53 18.09 -13.31
CA VAL A 227 -3.16 17.98 -11.91
C VAL A 227 -2.64 19.33 -11.46
N ASN A 228 -3.43 20.07 -10.68
CA ASN A 228 -2.97 21.30 -10.05
C ASN A 228 -1.98 20.95 -8.93
N ARG A 229 -0.69 21.02 -9.24
CA ARG A 229 0.40 20.68 -8.32
C ARG A 229 0.42 21.57 -7.09
N GLU A 230 0.07 22.85 -7.22
CA GLU A 230 0.06 23.80 -6.09
C GLU A 230 -1.04 23.42 -5.09
N LYS A 231 -2.25 23.15 -5.58
CA LYS A 231 -3.36 22.68 -4.75
C LYS A 231 -3.09 21.32 -4.12
N ALA A 232 -2.36 20.44 -4.81
CA ALA A 232 -1.93 19.14 -4.26
C ALA A 232 -0.87 19.27 -3.16
N LEU A 233 -0.15 20.40 -3.10
CA LEU A 233 0.87 20.68 -2.10
C LEU A 233 0.34 21.45 -0.88
N GLU A 234 -0.89 21.98 -0.96
CA GLU A 234 -1.58 22.60 0.18
C GLU A 234 -1.74 21.59 1.30
N SER A 235 -1.38 21.99 2.53
CA SER A 235 -1.52 21.13 3.69
C SER A 235 -3.00 20.83 3.94
N PRO A 236 -3.40 19.55 4.03
CA PRO A 236 -4.77 19.19 4.36
C PRO A 236 -5.11 19.49 5.83
N VAL A 237 -4.08 19.71 6.67
CA VAL A 237 -4.21 20.11 8.07
C VAL A 237 -3.81 21.59 8.22
N LYS A 238 -4.69 22.42 8.79
CA LYS A 238 -4.40 23.82 9.09
C LYS A 238 -3.71 23.93 10.46
N GLY A 239 -2.51 24.53 10.49
CA GLY A 239 -1.70 24.73 11.70
C GLY A 239 -0.44 23.87 11.70
N THR A 240 0.67 24.44 12.16
CA THR A 240 1.93 23.72 12.35
C THR A 240 1.88 22.92 13.65
N PHE A 241 2.18 21.62 13.62
CA PHE A 241 2.60 20.93 14.83
C PHE A 241 3.77 21.72 15.45
N GLN A 242 3.74 21.98 16.75
CA GLN A 242 4.87 22.63 17.43
C GLN A 242 6.12 21.80 17.12
N GLN A 243 7.07 22.41 16.41
CA GLN A 243 8.27 21.76 15.89
C GLN A 243 8.98 20.97 16.99
N SER A 244 8.81 19.65 17.00
CA SER A 244 9.71 18.78 17.73
C SER A 244 11.02 18.73 16.93
N THR A 245 12.12 19.02 17.62
CA THR A 245 13.45 19.17 17.03
C THR A 245 13.80 17.98 16.13
N PRO A 246 14.36 18.22 14.93
CA PRO A 246 14.75 17.14 14.02
C PRO A 246 15.87 16.33 14.66
N GLN A 247 15.53 15.18 15.25
CA GLN A 247 16.52 14.22 15.69
C GLN A 247 16.99 13.40 14.47
N ASN A 248 18.24 13.64 14.11
CA ASN A 248 19.08 12.92 13.15
C ASN A 248 18.64 12.94 11.68
N PRO A 249 18.98 13.99 10.93
CA PRO A 249 19.14 13.82 9.50
C PRO A 249 20.32 12.87 9.25
N ILE A 250 20.19 11.95 8.28
CA ILE A 250 21.30 11.24 7.57
C ILE A 250 21.58 9.76 7.92
N LYS A 251 20.99 9.13 8.96
CA LYS A 251 20.96 7.64 8.98
C LYS A 251 20.06 7.05 7.88
N ALA A 252 19.04 7.82 7.47
CA ALA A 252 18.09 7.50 6.42
C ALA A 252 18.71 7.36 5.01
N SER A 253 19.90 7.90 4.71
CA SER A 253 20.42 7.91 3.32
C SER A 253 20.71 6.51 2.77
N TYR A 254 21.32 5.63 3.56
CA TYR A 254 21.62 4.26 3.13
C TYR A 254 20.37 3.38 3.12
N ASP A 255 19.53 3.46 4.17
CA ASP A 255 18.31 2.67 4.28
C ASP A 255 17.23 3.08 3.26
N LEU A 256 17.17 4.39 2.93
CA LEU A 256 16.33 4.90 1.86
C LEU A 256 16.81 4.43 0.50
N LYS A 257 18.13 4.50 0.21
CA LYS A 257 18.70 3.95 -1.03
C LYS A 257 18.39 2.47 -1.18
N ASN A 258 18.56 1.67 -0.12
CA ASN A 258 18.23 0.25 -0.12
C ASN A 258 16.72 -0.02 -0.26
N SER A 259 15.87 0.84 0.31
CA SER A 259 14.42 0.72 0.18
C SER A 259 13.95 1.07 -1.23
N ILE A 260 14.40 2.19 -1.80
CA ILE A 260 14.17 2.57 -3.19
C ILE A 260 14.65 1.47 -4.12
N TRP A 261 15.85 0.95 -3.86
CA TRP A 261 16.43 -0.16 -4.59
C TRP A 261 15.53 -1.39 -4.63
N ARG A 262 15.05 -1.87 -3.47
CA ARG A 262 14.13 -3.02 -3.38
C ARG A 262 12.81 -2.76 -4.12
N VAL A 263 12.30 -1.53 -4.05
CA VAL A 263 11.06 -1.12 -4.72
C VAL A 263 11.19 -1.18 -6.23
N LEU A 264 12.29 -0.63 -6.77
CA LEU A 264 12.60 -0.66 -8.19
C LEU A 264 12.76 -2.11 -8.67
N GLN A 265 13.46 -2.94 -7.88
CA GLN A 265 13.69 -4.36 -8.14
C GLN A 265 12.40 -5.17 -8.26
N SER A 266 11.53 -5.14 -7.25
CA SER A 266 10.49 -6.17 -7.10
C SER A 266 9.12 -5.74 -7.59
N LEU A 267 8.87 -4.44 -7.74
CA LEU A 267 7.51 -3.95 -7.97
C LEU A 267 7.44 -2.98 -9.13
N ALA A 268 8.32 -1.98 -9.20
CA ALA A 268 8.22 -0.97 -10.24
C ALA A 268 8.49 -1.54 -11.63
N VAL A 269 9.56 -2.33 -11.81
CA VAL A 269 9.85 -2.99 -13.09
C VAL A 269 8.80 -4.04 -13.39
N GLU A 270 8.48 -4.93 -12.44
CA GLU A 270 7.51 -6.00 -12.65
C GLU A 270 6.15 -5.47 -13.16
N HIS A 271 5.68 -4.37 -12.59
CA HIS A 271 4.41 -3.74 -12.98
C HIS A 271 4.52 -2.67 -14.07
N GLY A 272 5.73 -2.39 -14.59
CA GLY A 272 5.94 -1.42 -15.66
C GLY A 272 5.75 0.04 -15.24
N ILE A 273 6.01 0.39 -13.99
CA ILE A 273 5.84 1.72 -13.39
C ILE A 273 7.02 2.62 -13.77
N HIS A 274 7.10 3.02 -15.04
CA HIS A 274 8.22 3.79 -15.56
C HIS A 274 8.33 5.20 -14.97
N GLU A 275 7.22 5.84 -14.55
CA GLU A 275 7.21 7.16 -13.93
C GLU A 275 7.95 7.15 -12.58
N LEU A 276 7.75 6.09 -11.79
CA LEU A 276 8.45 5.92 -10.51
C LEU A 276 9.94 5.69 -10.73
N ILE A 277 10.30 4.90 -11.76
CA ILE A 277 11.69 4.63 -12.13
C ILE A 277 12.39 5.90 -12.61
N GLU A 278 11.73 6.68 -13.45
CA GLU A 278 12.23 7.96 -13.97
C GLU A 278 12.51 8.93 -12.83
N GLU A 279 11.56 9.14 -11.91
CA GLU A 279 11.75 10.02 -10.76
C GLU A 279 12.91 9.54 -9.87
N CYS A 280 13.01 8.24 -9.60
CA CYS A 280 14.10 7.68 -8.80
C CYS A 280 15.47 7.89 -9.45
N ILE A 281 15.58 7.73 -10.76
CA ILE A 281 16.83 7.95 -11.51
C ILE A 281 17.17 9.45 -11.55
N ASN A 282 16.18 10.32 -11.75
CA ASN A 282 16.40 11.76 -11.76
C ASN A 282 16.98 12.26 -10.42
N GLN A 283 16.48 11.74 -9.30
CA GLN A 283 16.97 12.09 -7.97
C GLN A 283 18.29 11.37 -7.61
N TYR A 284 18.46 10.13 -8.06
CA TYR A 284 19.64 9.30 -7.78
C TYR A 284 20.16 8.58 -9.05
N PRO A 285 20.89 9.28 -9.94
CA PRO A 285 21.32 8.70 -11.22
C PRO A 285 22.18 7.43 -11.09
N GLY A 286 22.89 7.30 -9.97
CA GLY A 286 23.72 6.14 -9.66
C GLY A 286 22.94 4.82 -9.52
N ILE A 287 21.61 4.87 -9.33
CA ILE A 287 20.79 3.67 -9.07
C ILE A 287 20.75 2.69 -10.26
N VAL A 288 20.99 3.19 -11.47
CA VAL A 288 21.04 2.40 -12.72
C VAL A 288 22.15 1.33 -12.68
N TRP A 289 23.20 1.58 -11.88
CA TRP A 289 24.40 0.73 -11.81
C TRP A 289 24.35 -0.40 -10.80
N TYR A 290 23.35 -0.39 -9.93
CA TYR A 290 23.28 -1.41 -8.90
C TYR A 290 22.87 -2.76 -9.54
N GLU A 291 23.32 -3.86 -8.94
CA GLU A 291 23.06 -5.24 -9.38
C GLU A 291 22.06 -5.93 -8.45
N ILE A 292 20.92 -6.35 -9.01
CA ILE A 292 19.78 -6.97 -8.33
C ILE A 292 19.82 -8.49 -8.50
N ASN A 293 20.21 -9.27 -7.48
CA ASN A 293 20.22 -10.74 -7.60
C ASN A 293 20.95 -11.25 -8.88
N GLY A 294 22.01 -10.58 -9.33
CA GLY A 294 22.66 -10.90 -10.61
C GLY A 294 22.20 -10.08 -11.82
N PHE A 295 21.13 -9.28 -11.69
CA PHE A 295 20.48 -8.55 -12.79
C PHE A 295 20.62 -7.04 -12.66
N TYR A 296 21.00 -6.37 -13.75
CA TYR A 296 20.83 -4.92 -13.86
C TYR A 296 19.34 -4.59 -14.10
N LEU A 297 18.91 -3.37 -13.75
CA LEU A 297 17.53 -2.91 -13.96
C LEU A 297 17.03 -3.16 -15.39
N PHE A 298 17.95 -3.05 -16.36
CA PHE A 298 17.70 -3.35 -17.77
C PHE A 298 17.33 -4.82 -18.04
N SER A 299 18.05 -5.79 -17.45
CA SER A 299 17.75 -7.21 -17.67
C SER A 299 16.43 -7.63 -17.01
N LEU A 300 16.04 -7.00 -15.89
CA LEU A 300 14.71 -7.19 -15.32
C LEU A 300 13.60 -6.67 -16.24
N ALA A 301 13.80 -5.50 -16.87
CA ALA A 301 12.83 -4.99 -17.86
C ALA A 301 12.66 -5.97 -19.04
N VAL A 302 13.75 -6.60 -19.48
CA VAL A 302 13.72 -7.67 -20.51
C VAL A 302 12.95 -8.90 -20.04
N LYS A 303 13.26 -9.39 -18.83
CA LYS A 303 12.62 -10.55 -18.20
C LYS A 303 11.11 -10.36 -18.06
N HIS A 304 10.67 -9.18 -17.64
CA HIS A 304 9.24 -8.88 -17.42
C HIS A 304 8.49 -8.37 -18.67
N ARG A 305 9.14 -8.26 -19.84
CA ARG A 305 8.55 -7.74 -21.11
C ARG A 305 8.02 -6.30 -21.00
N GLN A 306 8.75 -5.43 -20.31
CA GLN A 306 8.30 -4.08 -19.99
C GLN A 306 8.91 -3.04 -20.94
N GLU A 307 8.31 -2.93 -22.13
CA GLU A 307 8.77 -2.10 -23.26
C GLU A 307 9.01 -0.63 -22.88
N LYS A 308 8.10 -0.01 -22.11
CA LYS A 308 8.23 1.40 -21.71
C LYS A 308 9.40 1.63 -20.75
N VAL A 309 9.58 0.73 -19.78
CA VAL A 309 10.71 0.76 -18.85
C VAL A 309 12.02 0.53 -19.62
N TYR A 310 12.03 -0.43 -20.54
CA TYR A 310 13.16 -0.68 -21.43
C TYR A 310 13.54 0.56 -22.26
N ASN A 311 12.56 1.21 -22.90
CA ASN A 311 12.79 2.41 -23.71
C ASN A 311 13.30 3.59 -22.86
N LEU A 312 12.74 3.79 -21.66
CA LEU A 312 13.20 4.80 -20.71
C LEU A 312 14.68 4.58 -20.37
N LEU A 313 15.05 3.38 -19.92
CA LEU A 313 16.43 3.05 -19.56
C LEU A 313 17.39 3.15 -20.76
N TYR A 314 16.91 2.82 -21.96
CA TYR A 314 17.68 2.94 -23.20
C TYR A 314 18.00 4.40 -23.55
N GLN A 315 17.06 5.33 -23.29
CA GLN A 315 17.23 6.76 -23.57
C GLN A 315 18.05 7.50 -22.52
N MET A 316 17.97 7.08 -21.25
CA MET A 316 18.52 7.81 -20.10
C MET A 316 20.05 7.70 -19.91
N SER A 317 20.78 6.85 -20.65
CA SER A 317 22.23 6.69 -20.41
C SER A 317 23.09 6.35 -21.63
N GLY A 318 24.39 6.67 -21.54
CA GLY A 318 25.43 6.19 -22.45
C GLY A 318 25.84 4.72 -22.22
N HIS A 319 25.16 3.99 -21.33
CA HIS A 319 25.54 2.65 -20.86
C HIS A 319 24.95 1.50 -21.68
N LYS A 320 24.70 1.78 -22.98
CA LYS A 320 24.26 0.83 -24.03
C LYS A 320 25.11 -0.46 -24.11
N ALA A 321 26.27 -0.48 -23.46
CA ALA A 321 27.29 -1.53 -23.53
C ALA A 321 27.20 -2.62 -22.45
N TYR A 322 26.29 -2.51 -21.46
CA TYR A 322 26.23 -3.45 -20.33
C TYR A 322 24.97 -4.30 -20.33
N VAL A 323 24.77 -5.02 -21.43
CA VAL A 323 23.99 -6.27 -21.44
C VAL A 323 24.89 -7.37 -20.88
N VAL A 324 24.96 -7.47 -19.55
CA VAL A 324 25.79 -8.46 -18.85
C VAL A 324 24.99 -9.75 -18.68
N ALA A 325 25.67 -10.89 -18.83
CA ALA A 325 25.15 -12.19 -18.46
C ALA A 325 24.84 -12.25 -16.96
N ASP A 326 23.71 -12.82 -16.58
CA ASP A 326 23.39 -13.11 -15.19
C ASP A 326 24.50 -13.96 -14.56
N LYS A 327 25.01 -13.52 -13.41
CA LYS A 327 26.03 -14.24 -12.65
C LYS A 327 25.51 -15.54 -12.03
N GLN A 328 24.20 -15.69 -11.84
CA GLN A 328 23.63 -16.86 -11.17
C GLN A 328 23.49 -18.06 -12.10
N ASN A 329 22.90 -17.87 -13.29
CA ASN A 329 22.62 -18.97 -14.23
C ASN A 329 23.43 -18.90 -15.53
N GLY A 330 24.29 -17.89 -15.70
CA GLY A 330 24.97 -17.62 -16.98
C GLY A 330 24.04 -17.11 -18.08
N GLU A 331 22.78 -16.79 -17.74
CA GLU A 331 21.75 -16.35 -18.69
C GLU A 331 21.87 -14.87 -18.99
N ASN A 332 22.16 -14.50 -20.24
CA ASN A 332 22.09 -13.10 -20.64
C ASN A 332 20.66 -12.64 -20.94
N SER A 333 20.47 -11.33 -21.16
CA SER A 333 19.16 -10.75 -21.49
C SER A 333 18.46 -11.43 -22.67
N LEU A 334 19.21 -11.97 -23.63
CA LEU A 334 18.65 -12.68 -24.78
C LEU A 334 18.05 -14.04 -24.38
N HIS A 335 18.63 -14.74 -23.39
CA HIS A 335 18.01 -15.94 -22.81
C HIS A 335 16.64 -15.60 -22.21
N TYR A 336 16.54 -14.50 -21.43
CA TYR A 336 15.25 -14.06 -20.89
C TYR A 336 14.24 -13.65 -21.94
N ALA A 337 14.69 -13.03 -23.04
CA ALA A 337 13.82 -12.68 -24.16
C ALA A 337 13.32 -13.93 -24.90
N GLY A 338 14.10 -15.02 -24.95
CA GLY A 338 13.71 -16.29 -25.58
C GLY A 338 12.79 -17.18 -24.72
N LYS A 339 12.81 -17.00 -23.40
CA LYS A 339 11.95 -17.74 -22.45
C LYS A 339 10.47 -17.40 -22.58
N LEU A 340 9.61 -18.22 -21.97
CA LEU A 340 8.18 -17.93 -21.85
C LEU A 340 7.93 -16.59 -21.16
N ALA A 341 7.09 -15.76 -21.80
CA ALA A 341 6.69 -14.48 -21.22
C ALA A 341 5.98 -14.73 -19.88
N PRO A 342 6.14 -13.81 -18.90
CA PRO A 342 5.54 -13.99 -17.58
C PRO A 342 4.00 -13.99 -17.68
N PRO A 343 3.28 -14.63 -16.73
CA PRO A 343 1.83 -14.81 -16.81
C PRO A 343 1.02 -13.54 -17.06
N HIS A 344 1.43 -12.42 -16.47
CA HIS A 344 0.76 -11.12 -16.64
C HIS A 344 0.97 -10.47 -18.03
N ARG A 345 1.83 -11.05 -18.88
CA ARG A 345 2.10 -10.62 -20.27
C ARG A 345 1.62 -11.63 -21.31
N LEU A 346 1.34 -12.86 -20.88
CA LEU A 346 0.70 -13.88 -21.69
C LEU A 346 -0.73 -13.45 -22.01
N ASN A 347 -1.15 -13.64 -23.27
CA ASN A 347 -2.50 -13.31 -23.76
C ASN A 347 -2.87 -11.82 -23.70
N THR A 348 -1.87 -10.92 -23.67
CA THR A 348 -2.11 -9.47 -23.79
C THR A 348 -2.57 -9.07 -25.19
N VAL A 349 -2.37 -9.95 -26.18
CA VAL A 349 -2.81 -9.78 -27.56
C VAL A 349 -3.73 -10.95 -27.93
N THR A 350 -4.78 -10.66 -28.71
CA THR A 350 -5.75 -11.67 -29.13
C THR A 350 -5.14 -12.61 -30.17
N GLY A 351 -4.97 -13.88 -29.81
CA GLY A 351 -4.53 -14.94 -30.72
C GLY A 351 -3.03 -15.26 -30.63
N ALA A 352 -2.73 -16.56 -30.72
CA ALA A 352 -1.37 -17.10 -30.56
C ALA A 352 -0.37 -16.50 -31.56
N ALA A 353 -0.77 -16.32 -32.83
CA ALA A 353 0.11 -15.78 -33.87
C ALA A 353 0.56 -14.33 -33.59
N LEU A 354 -0.32 -13.48 -33.05
CA LEU A 354 0.03 -12.10 -32.71
C LEU A 354 0.87 -12.03 -31.42
N GLN A 355 0.60 -12.89 -30.44
CA GLN A 355 1.48 -13.03 -29.29
C GLN A 355 2.90 -13.46 -29.74
N MET A 356 3.01 -14.44 -30.64
CA MET A 356 4.29 -14.86 -31.20
C MET A 356 5.02 -13.73 -31.94
N GLN A 357 4.31 -13.00 -32.79
CA GLN A 357 4.90 -11.88 -33.54
C GLN A 357 5.50 -10.85 -32.57
N ARG A 358 4.78 -10.53 -31.50
CA ARG A 358 5.25 -9.62 -30.45
C ARG A 358 6.49 -10.17 -29.73
N GLU A 359 6.49 -11.44 -29.30
CA GLU A 359 7.64 -12.04 -28.64
C GLU A 359 8.87 -12.12 -29.56
N LEU A 360 8.69 -12.39 -30.85
CA LEU A 360 9.78 -12.39 -31.84
C LEU A 360 10.34 -10.98 -32.08
N GLN A 361 9.47 -9.97 -32.16
CA GLN A 361 9.89 -8.57 -32.26
C GLN A 361 10.69 -8.17 -31.01
N TRP A 362 10.20 -8.53 -29.82
CA TRP A 362 10.91 -8.28 -28.57
C TRP A 362 12.31 -8.94 -28.54
N PHE A 363 12.39 -10.21 -28.96
CA PHE A 363 13.66 -10.93 -29.05
C PHE A 363 14.65 -10.22 -29.99
N LYS A 364 14.19 -9.81 -31.18
CA LYS A 364 15.03 -9.09 -32.15
C LYS A 364 15.49 -7.73 -31.64
N GLU A 365 14.64 -6.98 -30.93
CA GLU A 365 15.04 -5.70 -30.34
C GLU A 365 16.14 -5.88 -29.28
N VAL A 366 16.01 -6.90 -28.42
CA VAL A 366 17.03 -7.23 -27.41
C VAL A 366 18.32 -7.71 -28.10
N GLU A 367 18.22 -8.51 -29.16
CA GLU A 367 19.36 -9.05 -29.92
C GLU A 367 20.25 -7.96 -30.55
N LYS A 368 19.68 -6.81 -30.95
CA LYS A 368 20.45 -5.68 -31.51
C LYS A 368 21.45 -5.10 -30.52
N LEU A 369 21.19 -5.21 -29.21
CA LEU A 369 22.00 -4.58 -28.17
C LEU A 369 22.99 -5.55 -27.51
N VAL A 370 22.74 -6.85 -27.62
CA VAL A 370 23.59 -7.88 -27.04
C VAL A 370 24.86 -8.05 -27.88
N LYS A 371 26.05 -8.04 -27.24
CA LYS A 371 27.34 -8.30 -27.90
C LYS A 371 27.31 -9.64 -28.65
N HIS A 372 28.01 -9.75 -29.77
CA HIS A 372 28.05 -10.98 -30.57
C HIS A 372 28.41 -12.23 -29.75
N SER A 373 29.39 -12.13 -28.85
CA SER A 373 29.80 -13.23 -27.95
C SER A 373 28.67 -13.74 -27.04
N HIS A 374 27.69 -12.89 -26.71
CA HIS A 374 26.55 -13.26 -25.88
C HIS A 374 25.36 -13.80 -26.69
N LYS A 375 25.32 -13.60 -28.01
CA LYS A 375 24.23 -14.16 -28.86
C LYS A 375 24.28 -15.69 -28.92
N GLU A 376 25.49 -16.24 -28.83
CA GLU A 376 25.79 -17.67 -28.89
C GLU A 376 26.24 -18.24 -27.54
N ALA A 377 26.26 -17.41 -26.49
CA ALA A 377 26.61 -17.87 -25.16
C ALA A 377 25.62 -18.93 -24.68
N VAL A 378 26.12 -19.98 -24.06
CA VAL A 378 25.32 -21.02 -23.42
C VAL A 378 25.15 -20.72 -21.94
N ASN A 379 23.96 -20.97 -21.40
CA ASN A 379 23.73 -20.93 -19.96
C ASN A 379 24.31 -22.17 -19.25
N THR A 380 24.13 -22.26 -17.94
CA THR A 380 24.56 -23.41 -17.13
C THR A 380 23.87 -24.74 -17.49
N GLU A 381 22.76 -24.68 -18.23
CA GLU A 381 22.04 -25.84 -18.76
C GLU A 381 22.44 -26.18 -20.21
N HIS A 382 23.50 -25.55 -20.73
CA HIS A 382 23.99 -25.69 -22.11
C HIS A 382 23.00 -25.23 -23.20
N ASN A 383 22.02 -24.41 -22.85
CA ASN A 383 21.06 -23.85 -23.78
C ASN A 383 21.56 -22.51 -24.32
N THR A 384 21.40 -22.29 -25.63
CA THR A 384 21.59 -20.97 -26.25
C THR A 384 20.31 -20.13 -26.16
N PRO A 385 20.36 -18.79 -26.30
CA PRO A 385 19.16 -17.95 -26.30
C PRO A 385 18.11 -18.36 -27.34
N ARG A 386 18.55 -18.96 -28.46
CA ARG A 386 17.69 -19.39 -29.57
C ARG A 386 17.07 -20.77 -29.36
N MET A 387 17.53 -21.54 -28.37
CA MET A 387 17.02 -22.88 -28.06
C MET A 387 15.75 -22.86 -27.19
N TYR A 388 15.34 -21.71 -26.63
CA TYR A 388 14.22 -21.70 -25.71
C TYR A 388 12.86 -22.01 -26.38
N PRO A 389 11.98 -22.74 -25.67
CA PRO A 389 10.83 -23.41 -26.26
C PRO A 389 9.78 -22.49 -26.87
N LEU A 390 9.73 -21.20 -26.55
CA LEU A 390 8.64 -20.36 -27.05
C LEU A 390 8.71 -20.14 -28.56
N LEU A 391 9.92 -20.01 -29.12
CA LEU A 391 10.10 -20.00 -30.58
C LEU A 391 9.90 -21.39 -31.19
N VAL A 392 10.20 -22.47 -30.47
CA VAL A 392 10.17 -23.84 -31.03
C VAL A 392 8.78 -24.48 -30.92
N GLU A 393 8.13 -24.42 -29.76
CA GLU A 393 6.78 -24.95 -29.49
C GLU A 393 5.69 -24.12 -30.15
N LEU A 394 5.79 -22.78 -30.19
CA LEU A 394 4.78 -21.98 -30.89
C LEU A 394 4.93 -22.07 -32.42
N PHE A 395 6.14 -22.24 -32.97
CA PHE A 395 6.27 -22.58 -34.39
C PHE A 395 5.73 -23.98 -34.69
N ARG A 396 5.97 -24.97 -33.82
CA ARG A 396 5.39 -26.32 -33.94
C ARG A 396 3.86 -26.30 -33.89
N SER A 397 3.25 -25.50 -33.03
CA SER A 397 1.78 -25.45 -32.89
C SER A 397 1.09 -24.65 -34.01
N THR A 398 1.75 -23.63 -34.57
CA THR A 398 1.15 -22.73 -35.57
C THR A 398 1.37 -23.20 -37.01
N TYR A 399 2.48 -23.88 -37.31
CA TYR A 399 2.82 -24.32 -38.67
C TYR A 399 2.82 -25.84 -38.87
N GLY A 400 2.54 -26.61 -37.82
CA GLY A 400 2.63 -28.07 -37.84
C GLY A 400 4.08 -28.55 -38.00
N SER A 401 4.35 -29.75 -37.49
CA SER A 401 5.67 -30.40 -37.50
C SER A 401 6.29 -30.60 -38.91
N GLY A 402 5.51 -30.43 -39.99
CA GLY A 402 5.94 -30.69 -41.37
C GLY A 402 6.69 -29.55 -42.08
N ILE A 403 6.53 -28.29 -41.68
CA ILE A 403 7.16 -27.14 -42.37
C ILE A 403 8.61 -26.93 -41.89
N PHE A 404 8.92 -27.31 -40.64
CA PHE A 404 10.23 -27.08 -40.02
C PHE A 404 11.38 -27.83 -40.71
N TYR A 405 11.12 -29.00 -41.29
CA TYR A 405 12.15 -29.77 -41.99
C TYR A 405 12.51 -29.24 -43.38
N LYS A 406 11.70 -28.34 -43.97
CA LYS A 406 11.95 -27.81 -45.33
C LYS A 406 12.55 -26.40 -45.37
N GLN A 407 12.52 -25.66 -44.27
CA GLN A 407 13.00 -24.25 -44.24
C GLN A 407 14.26 -24.03 -43.39
N ASN A 408 14.74 -25.03 -42.65
CA ASN A 408 15.97 -24.90 -41.86
C ASN A 408 17.26 -24.78 -42.70
N ASP A 409 17.26 -25.24 -43.96
CA ASP A 409 18.41 -25.09 -44.85
C ASP A 409 18.58 -23.65 -45.40
N LEU A 410 17.60 -22.76 -45.20
CA LEU A 410 17.60 -21.39 -45.73
C LEU A 410 17.84 -20.30 -44.68
N LEU A 411 17.77 -20.62 -43.38
CA LEU A 411 17.93 -19.66 -42.28
C LEU A 411 19.21 -19.89 -41.44
N LEU A 412 19.98 -20.93 -41.73
CA LEU A 412 21.25 -21.27 -41.07
C LEU A 412 22.51 -20.93 -41.91
N HIS A 413 22.36 -20.14 -42.98
CA HIS A 413 23.48 -19.56 -43.74
C HIS A 413 23.53 -18.04 -43.64
#